data_AF-A0A150HR05-F1
#
_entry.id   AF-A0A150HR05-F1
#
_cell.length_a   1.000
_cell.length_b   1.000
_cell.length_c   1.000
_cell.angle_alpha   90.00
_cell.angle_beta   90.00
_cell.angle_gamma   90.00
#
_symmetry.space_group_name_H-M   'P 1'
#
loop_
_entity.id
_entity.type
_entity.pdbx_description
1 polymer ?
#
loop_
_entity_poly.entity_id
_entity_poly.type
_entity_poly.pdbx_seq_one_letter_code
_entity_poly.pdbx_strand_id
1 'polypeptide(L)'
;MTILSIQSIFSNLSYYQENYLDIIQNPTQYYQSVENANIHFAAFSDERLYLGDLLQLWFGDKWTEHQLQILQKSRNLLSNKNLENRENALFLFAFEKQGLFKQAYAYAWSVLEQKIQKISLNESFPFYCHYLSLSRPQRLS
;
A
#
# COMPACT_ATOMS: atom_id res chain seq x y z
N MET A 1 8.65 1.68 -21.51
CA MET A 1 8.66 1.39 -20.06
C MET A 1 7.69 0.25 -19.80
N THR A 2 8.13 -0.79 -19.09
CA THR A 2 7.32 -1.99 -18.83
C THR A 2 6.44 -1.76 -17.60
N ILE A 3 5.12 -1.85 -17.70
CA ILE A 3 4.25 -1.68 -16.53
C ILE A 3 4.33 -2.95 -15.67
N LEU A 4 4.59 -2.82 -14.38
CA LEU A 4 4.67 -3.94 -13.43
C LEU A 4 3.26 -4.33 -12.97
N SER A 5 2.96 -5.62 -12.90
CA SER A 5 1.78 -6.10 -12.19
C SER A 5 2.11 -6.40 -10.73
N ILE A 6 1.12 -6.30 -9.84
CA ILE A 6 1.30 -6.66 -8.42
C ILE A 6 1.83 -8.09 -8.26
N GLN A 7 1.28 -9.04 -9.04
CA GLN A 7 1.77 -10.43 -9.06
C GLN A 7 3.27 -10.52 -9.44
N SER A 8 3.72 -9.77 -10.45
CA SER A 8 5.13 -9.78 -10.87
C SER A 8 6.07 -9.22 -9.79
N ILE A 9 5.60 -8.24 -9.02
CA ILE A 9 6.35 -7.68 -7.90
C ILE A 9 6.52 -8.72 -6.80
N PHE A 10 5.44 -9.39 -6.39
CA PHE A 10 5.48 -10.42 -5.36
C PHE A 10 6.23 -11.68 -5.79
N SER A 11 6.24 -12.01 -7.09
CA SER A 11 7.06 -13.11 -7.63
C SER A 11 8.56 -12.84 -7.52
N ASN A 12 8.97 -11.57 -7.37
CA ASN A 12 10.36 -11.14 -7.23
C ASN A 12 10.56 -10.35 -5.93
N LEU A 13 9.76 -10.62 -4.88
CA LEU A 13 9.75 -9.80 -3.67
C LEU A 13 11.13 -9.69 -3.00
N SER A 14 11.89 -10.80 -2.96
CA SER A 14 13.24 -10.85 -2.38
C SER A 14 14.19 -9.86 -3.06
N TYR A 15 14.14 -9.74 -4.38
CA TYR A 15 14.94 -8.76 -5.12
C TYR A 15 14.63 -7.33 -4.66
N TYR A 16 13.34 -7.00 -4.50
CA TYR A 16 12.94 -5.66 -4.05
C TYR A 16 13.30 -5.39 -2.59
N GLN A 17 13.32 -6.41 -1.73
CA GLN A 17 13.79 -6.30 -0.35
C GLN A 17 15.29 -6.05 -0.28
N GLU A 18 16.08 -6.82 -1.04
CA GLU A 18 17.54 -6.68 -1.10
C GLU A 18 17.99 -5.34 -1.68
N ASN A 19 17.28 -4.84 -2.70
CA ASN A 19 17.64 -3.62 -3.42
C ASN A 19 16.78 -2.40 -3.00
N TYR A 20 16.09 -2.49 -1.86
CA TYR A 20 15.10 -1.48 -1.44
C TYR A 20 15.67 -0.06 -1.42
N LEU A 21 16.83 0.13 -0.76
CA LEU A 21 17.44 1.45 -0.60
C LEU A 21 17.85 2.07 -1.94
N ASP A 22 18.37 1.26 -2.85
CA ASP A 22 18.78 1.71 -4.18
C ASP A 22 17.56 2.15 -5.00
N ILE A 23 16.48 1.36 -4.95
CA ILE A 23 15.24 1.66 -5.69
C ILE A 23 14.60 2.95 -5.20
N ILE A 24 14.52 3.17 -3.88
CA ILE A 24 13.84 4.37 -3.34
C ILE A 24 14.64 5.66 -3.59
N GLN A 25 15.95 5.56 -3.83
CA GLN A 25 16.83 6.70 -4.10
C GLN A 25 16.99 6.98 -5.61
N ASN A 26 16.77 5.98 -6.47
CA ASN A 26 16.90 6.10 -7.92
C ASN A 26 15.57 6.51 -8.58
N PRO A 27 15.43 7.73 -9.16
CA PRO A 27 14.18 8.17 -9.77
C PRO A 27 13.65 7.25 -10.87
N THR A 28 14.53 6.68 -11.69
CA THR A 28 14.13 5.81 -12.81
C THR A 28 13.49 4.52 -12.31
N GLN A 29 14.01 3.95 -11.22
CA GLN A 29 13.45 2.75 -10.60
C GLN A 29 12.23 3.08 -9.74
N TYR A 30 12.28 4.18 -8.98
CA TYR A 30 11.21 4.64 -8.11
C TYR A 30 9.89 4.81 -8.88
N TYR A 31 9.95 5.55 -10.00
CA TYR A 31 8.77 5.92 -10.79
C TYR A 31 8.37 4.84 -11.80
N GLN A 32 8.81 3.60 -11.61
CA GLN A 32 8.33 2.47 -12.38
C GLN A 32 6.81 2.30 -12.17
N SER A 33 6.06 2.30 -13.27
CA SER A 33 4.60 2.24 -13.23
C SER A 33 4.12 0.85 -12.80
N VAL A 34 3.09 0.83 -11.96
CA VAL A 34 2.44 -0.39 -11.48
C VAL A 34 0.97 -0.38 -11.91
N GLU A 35 0.49 -1.49 -12.46
CA GLU A 35 -0.88 -1.65 -12.91
C GLU A 35 -1.86 -1.48 -11.75
N ASN A 36 -2.90 -0.67 -11.97
CA ASN A 36 -4.02 -0.48 -11.04
C ASN A 36 -3.62 -0.03 -9.63
N ALA A 37 -2.40 0.51 -9.44
CA ALA A 37 -1.95 1.07 -8.17
C ALA A 37 -2.26 2.57 -8.10
N ASN A 38 -3.29 2.93 -7.34
CA ASN A 38 -3.78 4.30 -7.25
C ASN A 38 -4.52 4.59 -5.94
N ILE A 39 -4.61 5.87 -5.59
CA ILE A 39 -5.52 6.39 -4.58
C ILE A 39 -6.56 7.25 -5.29
N HIS A 40 -7.78 6.75 -5.37
CA HIS A 40 -8.91 7.45 -5.96
C HIS A 40 -9.96 7.80 -4.91
N PHE A 41 -9.90 9.03 -4.40
CA PHE A 41 -10.90 9.61 -3.52
C PHE A 41 -11.58 10.77 -4.25
N ALA A 42 -12.79 10.52 -4.76
CA ALA A 42 -13.50 11.43 -5.66
C ALA A 42 -13.64 12.87 -5.14
N ALA A 43 -13.62 13.07 -3.82
CA ALA A 43 -13.75 14.38 -3.20
C ALA A 43 -12.44 15.18 -3.12
N PHE A 44 -11.25 14.56 -3.17
CA PHE A 44 -10.01 15.29 -2.87
C PHE A 44 -8.68 14.68 -3.38
N SER A 45 -8.66 13.51 -4.02
CA SER A 45 -7.41 12.88 -4.46
C SER A 45 -7.62 11.95 -5.64
N ASP A 46 -6.75 12.05 -6.65
CA ASP A 46 -6.63 11.06 -7.73
C ASP A 46 -5.15 10.88 -8.06
N GLU A 47 -4.51 9.93 -7.39
CA GLU A 47 -3.06 9.78 -7.36
C GLU A 47 -2.65 8.43 -7.91
N ARG A 48 -1.72 8.42 -8.86
CA ARG A 48 -1.06 7.19 -9.30
C ARG A 48 0.08 6.85 -8.35
N LEU A 49 0.17 5.59 -7.98
CA LEU A 49 1.26 5.04 -7.18
C LEU A 49 2.30 4.39 -8.07
N TYR A 50 3.56 4.50 -7.67
CA TYR A 50 4.69 3.87 -8.33
C TYR A 50 5.30 2.80 -7.46
N LEU A 51 6.21 2.00 -8.04
CA LEU A 51 6.92 0.94 -7.32
C LEU A 51 7.52 1.46 -6.01
N GLY A 52 8.26 2.57 -6.05
CA GLY A 52 8.90 3.14 -4.86
C GLY A 52 7.92 3.58 -3.76
N ASP A 53 6.71 4.00 -4.13
CA ASP A 53 5.68 4.34 -3.14
C ASP A 53 5.21 3.08 -2.42
N LEU A 54 4.88 2.03 -3.19
CA LEU A 54 4.38 0.76 -2.65
C LEU A 54 5.41 0.09 -1.75
N LEU A 55 6.69 0.06 -2.16
CA LEU A 55 7.75 -0.55 -1.34
C LEU A 55 7.92 0.16 0.00
N GLN A 56 7.93 1.50 0.02
CA GLN A 56 7.98 2.26 1.28
C GLN A 56 6.78 1.97 2.18
N LEU A 57 5.59 1.87 1.59
CA LEU A 57 4.35 1.63 2.33
C LEU A 57 4.25 0.19 2.87
N TRP A 58 4.75 -0.79 2.13
CA TRP A 58 4.74 -2.20 2.53
C TRP A 58 5.85 -2.52 3.52
N PHE A 59 7.08 -2.11 3.24
CA PHE A 59 8.23 -2.41 4.11
C PHE A 59 8.28 -1.51 5.35
N GLY A 60 7.61 -0.35 5.30
CA GLY A 60 7.34 0.48 6.47
C GLY A 60 6.11 0.03 7.27
N ASP A 61 5.48 -1.10 6.91
CA ASP A 61 4.31 -1.68 7.58
C ASP A 61 3.09 -0.73 7.69
N LYS A 62 2.94 0.17 6.72
CA LYS A 62 1.89 1.20 6.70
C LYS A 62 0.64 0.76 5.96
N TRP A 63 0.79 -0.08 4.94
CA TRP A 63 -0.27 -0.53 4.03
C TRP A 63 -0.38 -2.06 4.03
N THR A 64 -0.48 -2.61 5.23
CA THR A 64 -0.40 -4.05 5.49
C THR A 64 -1.58 -4.53 6.31
N GLU A 65 -1.73 -5.85 6.41
CA GLU A 65 -2.69 -6.50 7.30
C GLU A 65 -2.56 -6.01 8.75
N HIS A 66 -1.34 -5.92 9.26
CA HIS A 66 -1.07 -5.45 10.62
C HIS A 66 -1.66 -4.06 10.86
N GLN A 67 -1.45 -3.11 9.94
CA GLN A 67 -2.03 -1.78 10.06
C GLN A 67 -3.57 -1.78 10.02
N LEU A 68 -4.18 -2.62 9.18
CA LEU A 68 -5.64 -2.79 9.16
C LEU A 68 -6.17 -3.23 10.53
N GLN A 69 -5.49 -4.19 11.16
CA GLN A 69 -5.85 -4.68 12.49
C GLN A 69 -5.70 -3.61 13.56
N ILE A 70 -4.63 -2.80 13.53
CA ILE A 70 -4.43 -1.67 14.46
C ILE A 70 -5.60 -0.68 14.36
N LEU A 71 -5.98 -0.27 13.15
CA LEU A 71 -7.05 0.70 12.92
C LEU A 71 -8.44 0.15 13.28
N GLN A 72 -8.66 -1.15 13.11
CA GLN A 72 -9.91 -1.78 13.55
C GLN A 72 -9.98 -1.91 15.08
N LYS A 73 -8.85 -2.22 15.74
CA LYS A 73 -8.76 -2.38 17.19
C LYS A 73 -8.75 -1.06 17.95
N SER A 74 -8.23 0.03 17.40
CA SER A 74 -8.27 1.35 18.05
C SER A 74 -9.69 1.84 18.34
N ARG A 75 -10.70 1.35 17.61
CA ARG A 75 -12.13 1.56 17.93
C ARG A 75 -12.64 0.73 19.11
N ASN A 76 -12.05 -0.44 19.33
CA ASN A 76 -12.43 -1.37 20.40
C ASN A 76 -11.38 -1.27 21.51
N LEU A 77 -11.51 -0.26 22.39
CA LEU A 77 -10.56 0.15 23.43
C LEU A 77 -10.03 -0.93 24.41
N LEU A 78 -10.37 -2.22 24.26
CA LEU A 78 -9.93 -3.30 25.13
C LEU A 78 -9.80 -4.63 24.38
N SER A 79 -8.62 -4.96 23.84
CA SER A 79 -8.16 -6.35 23.77
C SER A 79 -6.66 -6.45 23.47
N ASN A 80 -5.86 -6.41 24.54
CA ASN A 80 -4.46 -6.78 24.52
C ASN A 80 -4.36 -8.31 24.52
N LYS A 81 -3.97 -8.89 23.38
CA LYS A 81 -3.13 -10.11 23.28
C LYS A 81 -2.89 -10.47 21.81
N ASN A 82 -1.60 -10.55 21.45
CA ASN A 82 -1.04 -11.22 20.28
C ASN A 82 -1.20 -10.51 18.91
N LEU A 83 -0.63 -9.31 18.75
CA LEU A 83 -0.29 -8.77 17.40
C LEU A 83 1.19 -8.94 17.04
N GLU A 84 2.05 -9.24 18.02
CA GLU A 84 3.48 -9.36 17.80
C GLU A 84 3.80 -10.69 17.11
N ASN A 85 4.49 -10.62 15.97
CA ASN A 85 5.00 -11.73 15.15
C ASN A 85 4.04 -12.46 14.19
N ARG A 86 3.19 -11.75 13.45
CA ARG A 86 2.63 -12.32 12.21
C ARG A 86 3.27 -11.65 10.99
N GLU A 87 3.84 -12.47 10.11
CA GLU A 87 4.19 -12.03 8.77
C GLU A 87 2.92 -11.53 8.06
N ASN A 88 3.00 -10.36 7.46
CA ASN A 88 1.86 -9.77 6.76
C ASN A 88 1.47 -10.65 5.57
N ALA A 89 0.22 -11.12 5.54
CA ALA A 89 -0.31 -11.89 4.42
C ALA A 89 -1.02 -11.02 3.38
N LEU A 90 -1.36 -9.76 3.73
CA LEU A 90 -2.06 -8.81 2.88
C LEU A 90 -1.29 -7.50 2.72
N PHE A 91 -1.16 -7.06 1.47
CA PHE A 91 -0.47 -5.82 1.10
C PHE A 91 -1.37 -4.94 0.24
N LEU A 92 -1.78 -3.80 0.76
CA LEU A 92 -2.69 -2.87 0.08
C LEU A 92 -1.95 -2.15 -1.04
N PHE A 93 -2.58 -1.96 -2.20
CA PHE A 93 -1.95 -1.26 -3.34
C PHE A 93 -2.85 -0.27 -4.05
N ALA A 94 -4.15 -0.26 -3.74
CA ALA A 94 -5.07 0.72 -4.31
C ALA A 94 -6.22 1.05 -3.36
N PHE A 95 -6.77 2.26 -3.50
CA PHE A 95 -7.86 2.77 -2.67
C PHE A 95 -8.92 3.45 -3.54
N GLU A 96 -10.19 3.21 -3.23
CA GLU A 96 -11.33 3.81 -3.92
C GLU A 96 -12.35 4.34 -2.91
N LYS A 97 -12.79 5.59 -3.09
CA LYS A 97 -13.90 6.19 -2.34
C LYS A 97 -14.69 7.12 -3.26
N GLN A 98 -15.94 6.73 -3.54
CA GLN A 98 -16.82 7.42 -4.49
C GLN A 98 -17.47 8.72 -3.94
N GLY A 99 -17.27 9.03 -2.66
CA GLY A 99 -17.81 10.24 -2.03
C GLY A 99 -17.55 10.29 -0.53
N LEU A 100 -17.67 11.46 0.09
CA LEU A 100 -17.31 11.71 1.50
C LEU A 100 -17.95 10.72 2.49
N PHE A 101 -19.25 10.46 2.33
CA PHE A 101 -20.04 9.58 3.20
C PHE A 101 -20.18 8.14 2.66
N LYS A 102 -19.57 7.83 1.51
CA LYS A 102 -19.61 6.49 0.93
C LYS A 102 -18.52 5.61 1.55
N GLN A 103 -18.79 4.31 1.55
CA GLN A 103 -17.84 3.29 1.96
C GLN A 103 -16.55 3.41 1.12
N ALA A 104 -15.40 3.38 1.79
CA ALA A 104 -14.12 3.27 1.11
C ALA A 104 -13.74 1.80 0.94
N TYR A 105 -13.00 1.50 -0.11
CA TYR A 105 -12.45 0.18 -0.39
C TYR A 105 -10.95 0.27 -0.62
N ALA A 106 -10.23 -0.77 -0.22
CA ALA A 106 -8.87 -1.01 -0.66
C ALA A 106 -8.79 -2.30 -1.47
N TYR A 107 -7.82 -2.36 -2.37
CA TYR A 107 -7.41 -3.58 -3.03
C TYR A 107 -6.07 -4.02 -2.46
N ALA A 108 -5.96 -5.30 -2.16
CA ALA A 108 -4.81 -5.89 -1.51
C ALA A 108 -4.35 -7.15 -2.25
N TRP A 109 -3.05 -7.36 -2.31
CA TRP A 109 -2.50 -8.66 -2.68
C TRP A 109 -2.50 -9.59 -1.48
N SER A 110 -3.10 -10.77 -1.62
CA SER A 110 -2.97 -11.86 -0.66
C SER A 110 -1.82 -12.78 -1.07
N VAL A 111 -0.79 -12.87 -0.24
CA VAL A 111 0.34 -13.79 -0.46
C VAL A 111 -0.10 -15.23 -0.30
N LEU A 112 -1.03 -15.50 0.64
CA LEU A 112 -1.52 -16.86 0.89
C LEU A 112 -2.36 -17.39 -0.28
N GLU A 113 -3.21 -16.55 -0.85
CA GLU A 113 -4.13 -16.94 -1.92
C GLU A 113 -3.62 -16.62 -3.32
N GLN A 114 -2.47 -15.93 -3.43
CA GLN A 114 -1.88 -15.45 -4.68
C GLN A 114 -2.89 -14.70 -5.57
N LYS A 115 -3.73 -13.88 -4.95
CA LYS A 115 -4.81 -13.17 -5.64
C LYS A 115 -5.08 -11.79 -5.04
N ILE A 116 -5.71 -10.94 -5.83
CA ILE A 116 -6.18 -9.62 -5.39
C ILE A 116 -7.49 -9.79 -4.61
N GLN A 117 -7.59 -9.13 -3.45
CA GLN A 117 -8.78 -9.06 -2.63
C GLN A 117 -9.27 -7.62 -2.50
N LYS A 118 -10.59 -7.44 -2.47
CA LYS A 118 -11.24 -6.16 -2.20
C LYS A 118 -11.68 -6.11 -0.73
N ILE A 119 -11.23 -5.10 0.00
CA ILE A 119 -11.43 -4.94 1.43
C ILE A 119 -12.25 -3.67 1.67
N SER A 120 -13.34 -3.77 2.45
CA SER A 120 -14.09 -2.61 2.91
C SER A 120 -13.37 -1.91 4.06
N LEU A 121 -13.12 -0.61 3.93
CA LEU A 121 -12.43 0.20 4.93
C LEU A 121 -13.37 1.09 5.71
N ASN A 122 -13.42 0.93 7.02
CA ASN A 122 -14.14 1.84 7.90
C ASN A 122 -13.49 3.24 7.90
N GLU A 123 -12.16 3.29 7.80
CA GLU A 123 -11.37 4.52 7.81
C GLU A 123 -10.31 4.44 6.71
N SER A 124 -10.33 5.43 5.80
CA SER A 124 -9.38 5.54 4.67
C SER A 124 -8.37 6.65 4.87
N PHE A 125 -8.66 7.64 5.71
CA PHE A 125 -7.81 8.81 5.92
C PHE A 125 -6.43 8.47 6.51
N PRO A 126 -6.27 7.56 7.50
CA PRO A 126 -4.95 7.17 7.99
C PRO A 126 -4.03 6.62 6.89
N PHE A 127 -4.56 5.81 5.97
CA PHE A 127 -3.81 5.29 4.83
C PHE A 127 -3.38 6.39 3.86
N TYR A 128 -4.22 7.42 3.68
CA TYR A 128 -3.86 8.60 2.92
C TYR A 128 -2.71 9.39 3.58
N CYS A 129 -2.75 9.57 4.90
CA CYS A 129 -1.66 10.21 5.63
C CYS A 129 -0.35 9.44 5.49
N HIS A 130 -0.39 8.09 5.48
CA HIS A 130 0.79 7.27 5.20
C HIS A 130 1.39 7.59 3.83
N TYR A 131 0.55 7.71 2.79
CA TYR A 131 0.97 8.13 1.46
C TYR A 131 1.59 9.53 1.44
N LEU A 132 0.96 10.50 2.09
CA LEU A 132 1.48 11.88 2.15
C LEU A 132 2.83 11.98 2.88
N SER A 133 3.16 11.02 3.75
CA SER A 133 4.42 10.98 4.49
C SER A 133 5.61 10.39 3.69
N LEU A 134 5.38 9.95 2.45
CA LEU A 134 6.42 9.32 1.63
C LEU A 134 7.49 10.32 1.20
N SER A 135 8.73 9.84 1.16
CA SER A 135 9.86 10.57 0.58
C SER A 135 10.07 10.10 -0.85
N ARG A 136 9.89 11.01 -1.81
CA ARG A 136 10.08 10.75 -3.24
C ARG A 136 11.39 11.36 -3.72
N PRO A 137 12.22 10.64 -4.50
CA PRO A 137 13.40 11.23 -5.11
C PRO A 137 12.97 12.26 -6.17
N GLN A 138 13.80 13.27 -6.43
CA GLN A 138 13.48 14.29 -7.43
C GLN A 138 13.29 13.65 -8.81
N ARG A 139 12.20 13.98 -9.50
CA ARG A 139 12.04 13.60 -10.90
C ARG A 139 13.09 14.33 -11.71
N LEU A 140 13.88 13.59 -12.47
CA LEU A 140 14.71 14.15 -13.53
C LEU A 140 13.73 14.70 -14.58
N SER A 141 13.64 16.02 -14.66
CA SER A 141 12.80 16.77 -15.60
C SER A 141 13.30 16.69 -17.03
#